data_AF-A0A116L5A1-F1
#
_entry.id   AF-A0A116L5A1-F1
#
_cell.length_a   1.000
_cell.length_b   1.000
_cell.length_c   1.000
_cell.angle_alpha   90.00
_cell.angle_beta   90.00
_cell.angle_gamma   90.00
#
_symmetry.space_group_name_H-M   'P 1'
#
loop_
_entity.id
_entity.type
_entity.pdbx_description
1 polymer ?
#
loop_
_entity_poly.entity_id
_entity_poly.type
_entity_poly.pdbx_seq_one_letter_code
_entity_poly.pdbx_strand_id
1 'polypeptide(L)'
;MDIKKQGLVIRQEPSLSGEVVTNIEPGTYTIVETTQKEGHSWGRLKSGQGWISLTDLHNPVPQVDTKNLTTDQVKAWVMDDLFSRSVMIEKYRKDQVVISVRIAEDGLVYADVTVLSDPNFEPRDWSYRINSRGELEASEYDTDPEQGGVNWYVAQHYYLENGVN
;
A
#
# COMPACT_ATOMS: atom_id res chain seq x y z
N MET A 1 -20.18 -11.47 15.69
CA MET A 1 -20.27 -11.75 14.25
C MET A 1 -19.54 -13.06 14.05
N ASP A 2 -20.24 -14.12 13.67
CA ASP A 2 -19.64 -15.45 13.55
C ASP A 2 -19.04 -15.62 12.15
N ILE A 3 -17.72 -15.77 12.07
CA ILE A 3 -17.01 -15.99 10.80
C ILE A 3 -16.57 -17.45 10.75
N LYS A 4 -17.17 -18.24 9.84
CA LYS A 4 -16.65 -19.56 9.44
C LYS A 4 -15.76 -19.37 8.19
N LYS A 5 -14.46 -19.17 8.40
CA LYS A 5 -13.43 -19.28 7.35
C LYS A 5 -12.63 -20.57 7.59
N GLN A 6 -12.31 -21.30 6.52
CA GLN A 6 -11.49 -22.51 6.62
C GLN A 6 -10.13 -22.16 7.25
N GLY A 7 -9.90 -22.73 8.44
CA GLY A 7 -8.63 -22.92 9.13
C GLY A 7 -7.62 -21.79 9.08
N LEU A 8 -7.69 -20.85 10.02
CA LEU A 8 -6.51 -20.08 10.38
C LEU A 8 -5.42 -21.03 10.89
N VAL A 9 -4.22 -20.87 10.37
CA VAL A 9 -3.06 -21.70 10.74
C VAL A 9 -2.01 -20.85 11.44
N ILE A 10 -1.30 -21.47 12.37
CA ILE A 10 -0.10 -20.93 12.99
C ILE A 10 1.09 -21.39 12.15
N ARG A 11 1.98 -20.46 11.78
CA ARG A 11 3.18 -20.71 10.97
C ARG A 11 4.45 -20.37 11.74
N GLN A 12 5.55 -21.07 11.43
CA GLN A 12 6.85 -20.83 12.07
C GLN A 12 7.37 -19.42 11.79
N GLU A 13 7.09 -18.89 10.61
CA GLU A 13 7.52 -17.58 10.15
C GLU A 13 6.34 -16.82 9.50
N PRO A 14 6.42 -15.49 9.40
CA PRO A 14 5.37 -14.65 8.83
C PRO A 14 5.36 -14.73 7.29
N SER A 15 5.06 -15.91 6.73
CA SER A 15 5.05 -16.14 5.27
C SER A 15 3.97 -17.14 4.88
N LEU A 16 3.38 -16.98 3.69
CA LEU A 16 2.48 -17.98 3.12
C LEU A 16 3.21 -19.28 2.79
N SER A 17 4.52 -19.20 2.54
CA SER A 17 5.41 -20.34 2.33
C SER A 17 6.00 -20.91 3.63
N GLY A 18 5.83 -20.21 4.75
CA GLY A 18 6.31 -20.64 6.06
C GLY A 18 5.63 -21.93 6.53
N GLU A 19 6.40 -22.80 7.18
CA GLU A 19 5.93 -24.10 7.66
C GLU A 19 4.72 -23.94 8.60
N VAL A 20 3.68 -24.74 8.36
CA VAL A 20 2.48 -24.78 9.21
C VAL A 20 2.79 -25.57 10.47
N VAL A 21 2.70 -24.90 11.63
CA VAL A 21 2.88 -25.52 12.95
C VAL A 21 1.64 -26.33 13.32
N THR A 22 0.47 -25.68 13.27
CA THR A 22 -0.81 -26.28 13.64
C THR A 22 -1.97 -25.39 13.17
N ASN A 23 -3.19 -25.92 13.21
CA ASN A 23 -4.40 -25.11 13.12
C ASN A 23 -4.60 -24.29 14.40
N ILE A 24 -5.18 -23.09 14.27
CA ILE A 24 -5.62 -22.34 15.43
C ILE A 24 -6.88 -22.99 15.99
N GLU A 25 -6.91 -23.13 17.32
CA GLU A 25 -8.12 -23.56 18.02
C GLU A 25 -9.02 -22.34 18.30
N PRO A 26 -10.34 -22.51 18.45
CA PRO A 26 -11.21 -21.43 18.88
C PRO A 26 -10.77 -20.87 20.25
N GLY A 27 -10.58 -19.55 20.34
CA GLY A 27 -10.18 -18.91 21.60
C GLY A 27 -9.69 -17.46 21.43
N THR A 28 -9.25 -16.87 22.53
CA THR A 28 -8.65 -15.53 22.56
C THR A 28 -7.14 -15.64 22.56
N TYR A 29 -6.50 -14.95 21.62
CA TYR A 29 -5.05 -14.92 21.46
C TYR A 29 -4.52 -13.49 21.64
N THR A 30 -3.32 -13.37 22.20
CA THR A 30 -2.62 -12.09 22.33
C THR A 30 -1.51 -12.00 21.31
N ILE A 31 -1.53 -10.96 20.48
CA ILE A 31 -0.44 -10.64 19.55
C ILE A 31 0.59 -9.76 20.27
N VAL A 32 1.86 -10.14 20.19
CA VAL A 32 2.97 -9.37 20.80
C VAL A 32 3.81 -8.61 19.79
N GLU A 33 3.68 -8.94 18.52
CA GLU A 33 4.44 -8.36 17.43
C GLU A 33 3.67 -8.49 16.13
N THR A 34 3.76 -7.49 15.27
CA THR A 34 3.16 -7.50 13.94
C THR A 34 4.21 -7.22 12.88
N THR A 35 4.13 -7.87 11.73
CA THR A 35 4.99 -7.58 10.58
C THR A 35 4.21 -7.71 9.27
N GLN A 36 4.75 -7.12 8.21
CA GLN A 36 4.22 -7.20 6.86
C GLN A 36 5.18 -7.99 5.99
N LYS A 37 4.69 -9.06 5.34
CA LYS A 37 5.47 -9.88 4.42
C LYS A 37 4.54 -10.50 3.39
N GLU A 38 4.95 -10.45 2.12
CA GLU A 38 4.18 -10.98 0.97
C GLU A 38 2.80 -10.34 0.79
N GLY A 39 2.60 -9.08 1.20
CA GLY A 39 1.29 -8.42 1.14
C GLY A 39 0.30 -8.89 2.22
N HIS A 40 0.76 -9.69 3.17
CA HIS A 40 0.00 -10.14 4.33
C HIS A 40 0.53 -9.51 5.62
N SER A 41 -0.39 -9.17 6.51
CA SER A 41 -0.06 -8.81 7.88
C SER A 41 -0.02 -10.07 8.72
N TRP A 42 1.03 -10.19 9.52
CA TRP A 42 1.28 -11.32 10.39
C TRP A 42 1.36 -10.85 11.83
N GLY A 43 0.77 -11.64 12.73
CA GLY A 43 0.84 -11.41 14.17
C GLY A 43 1.54 -12.56 14.88
N ARG A 44 2.59 -12.27 15.65
CA ARG A 44 3.25 -13.27 16.50
C ARG A 44 2.46 -13.48 17.79
N LEU A 45 2.16 -14.73 18.10
CA LEU A 45 1.43 -15.10 19.31
C LEU A 45 2.30 -14.94 20.56
N LYS A 46 1.74 -14.37 21.63
CA LYS A 46 2.38 -14.31 22.96
C LYS A 46 2.79 -15.69 23.49
N SER A 47 2.05 -16.73 23.11
CA SER A 47 2.34 -18.12 23.48
C SER A 47 3.67 -18.62 22.89
N GLY A 48 4.24 -17.92 21.91
CA GLY A 48 5.46 -18.32 21.22
C GLY A 48 5.23 -19.41 20.17
N GLN A 49 3.99 -19.81 19.92
CA GLN A 49 3.66 -20.90 18.98
C GLN A 49 3.93 -20.54 17.51
N GLY A 50 4.04 -19.25 17.18
CA GLY A 50 4.35 -18.78 15.83
C GLY A 50 3.53 -17.57 15.43
N TRP A 51 3.32 -17.46 14.12
CA TRP A 51 2.69 -16.34 13.43
C TRP A 51 1.35 -16.75 12.84
N ILE A 52 0.37 -15.85 12.89
CA ILE A 52 -0.92 -16.01 12.22
C ILE A 52 -1.12 -14.88 11.21
N SER A 53 -1.78 -15.18 10.09
CA SER A 53 -2.18 -14.16 9.12
C SER A 53 -3.33 -13.34 9.70
N LEU A 54 -3.08 -12.06 9.97
CA LEU A 54 -4.08 -11.10 10.43
C LEU A 54 -4.98 -10.64 9.28
N THR A 55 -4.44 -10.61 8.06
CA THR A 55 -5.23 -10.38 6.84
C THR A 55 -6.36 -11.40 6.72
N ASP A 56 -6.13 -12.65 7.17
CA ASP A 56 -7.14 -13.70 7.09
C ASP A 56 -8.24 -13.61 8.16
N LEU A 57 -8.00 -12.88 9.26
CA LEU A 57 -8.92 -12.74 10.39
C LEU A 57 -10.09 -11.77 10.15
N HIS A 58 -10.15 -11.08 9.01
CA HIS A 58 -11.13 -9.99 8.73
C HIS A 58 -11.19 -8.90 9.82
N ASN A 59 -10.24 -8.89 10.77
CA ASN A 59 -10.05 -7.82 11.73
C ASN A 59 -8.89 -6.98 11.18
N PRO A 60 -9.18 -5.78 10.65
CA PRO A 60 -8.17 -4.98 10.00
C PRO A 60 -7.10 -4.62 11.04
N VAL A 61 -5.82 -4.87 10.70
CA VAL A 61 -4.72 -3.96 11.11
C VAL A 61 -5.28 -2.55 11.05
N PRO A 62 -5.06 -1.65 12.04
CA PRO A 62 -5.63 -0.31 12.01
C PRO A 62 -5.48 0.25 10.61
N GLN A 63 -6.58 0.26 9.87
CA GLN A 63 -6.55 0.67 8.48
C GLN A 63 -6.29 2.15 8.61
N VAL A 64 -5.09 2.58 8.25
CA VAL A 64 -4.76 4.00 8.23
C VAL A 64 -5.89 4.64 7.42
N ASP A 65 -6.55 5.63 7.99
CA ASP A 65 -7.65 6.30 7.31
C ASP A 65 -7.04 7.04 6.12
N THR A 66 -7.00 6.35 4.98
CA THR A 66 -6.32 6.82 3.77
C THR A 66 -6.99 8.05 3.18
N LYS A 67 -8.20 8.38 3.62
CA LYS A 67 -8.90 9.61 3.25
C LYS A 67 -8.41 10.82 4.05
N ASN A 68 -7.71 10.59 5.16
CA ASN A 68 -7.21 11.61 6.08
C ASN A 68 -5.70 11.48 6.31
N LEU A 69 -4.94 11.17 5.25
CA LEU A 69 -3.47 11.14 5.31
C LEU A 69 -2.88 12.55 5.45
N THR A 70 -1.77 12.64 6.18
CA THR A 70 -0.91 13.82 6.14
C THR A 70 -0.20 13.93 4.78
N THR A 71 0.23 15.13 4.41
CA THR A 71 1.02 15.36 3.18
C THR A 71 2.22 14.42 3.08
N ASP A 72 2.92 14.16 4.18
CA ASP A 72 4.11 13.29 4.17
C ASP A 72 3.75 11.82 3.97
N GLN A 73 2.62 11.36 4.53
CA GLN A 73 2.10 10.01 4.27
C GLN A 73 1.68 9.84 2.80
N VAL A 74 1.02 10.85 2.21
CA VAL A 74 0.69 10.83 0.77
C VAL A 74 1.96 10.74 -0.08
N LYS A 75 2.98 11.56 0.23
CA LYS A 75 4.27 11.52 -0.48
C LYS A 75 4.95 10.16 -0.33
N ALA A 76 4.93 9.58 0.87
CA ALA A 76 5.50 8.27 1.11
C ALA A 76 4.79 7.18 0.31
N TRP A 77 3.45 7.22 0.25
CA TRP A 77 2.65 6.26 -0.51
C TRP A 77 2.91 6.35 -2.02
N VAL A 78 2.94 7.57 -2.54
CA VAL A 78 3.28 7.82 -3.95
C VAL A 78 4.71 7.37 -4.25
N MET A 79 5.68 7.67 -3.38
CA MET A 79 7.07 7.27 -3.55
C MET A 79 7.25 5.75 -3.54
N ASP A 80 6.45 5.03 -2.73
CA ASP A 80 6.43 3.57 -2.68
C ASP A 80 5.97 2.97 -4.03
N ASP A 81 4.82 3.40 -4.53
CA ASP A 81 4.33 2.94 -5.83
C ASP A 81 5.27 3.34 -6.97
N LEU A 82 5.70 4.60 -7.00
CA LEU A 82 6.53 5.16 -8.05
C LEU A 82 7.85 4.39 -8.20
N PHE A 83 8.51 4.06 -7.08
CA PHE A 83 9.77 3.30 -7.07
C PHE A 83 9.58 1.78 -7.00
N SER A 84 8.34 1.29 -7.12
CA SER A 84 8.10 -0.13 -7.45
C SER A 84 8.24 -0.40 -8.95
N ARG A 85 8.19 0.66 -9.79
CA ARG A 85 8.22 0.57 -11.26
C ARG A 85 9.66 0.59 -11.79
N SER A 86 10.02 -0.40 -12.61
CA SER A 86 11.36 -0.56 -13.18
C SER A 86 11.87 0.70 -13.89
N VAL A 87 11.02 1.37 -14.67
CA VAL A 87 11.40 2.59 -15.42
C VAL A 87 11.84 3.75 -14.51
N MET A 88 11.26 3.86 -13.32
CA MET A 88 11.62 4.93 -12.38
C MET A 88 12.92 4.61 -11.65
N ILE A 89 13.08 3.38 -11.16
CA ILE A 89 14.27 2.96 -10.40
C ILE A 89 15.54 2.93 -11.27
N GLU A 90 15.41 2.65 -12.57
CA GLU A 90 16.54 2.61 -13.50
C GLU A 90 17.02 4.02 -13.87
N LYS A 91 16.11 5.00 -13.89
CA LYS A 91 16.39 6.34 -14.41
C LYS A 91 16.66 7.38 -13.32
N TYR A 92 16.02 7.24 -12.15
CA TYR A 92 16.04 8.27 -11.11
C TYR A 92 16.34 7.71 -9.72
N ARG A 93 16.86 8.58 -8.85
CA ARG A 93 16.95 8.34 -7.41
C ARG A 93 15.82 9.05 -6.67
N LYS A 94 15.43 8.53 -5.50
CA LYS A 94 14.34 9.09 -4.67
C LYS A 94 14.56 10.55 -4.30
N ASP A 95 15.80 10.98 -4.10
CA ASP A 95 16.16 12.37 -3.74
C ASP A 95 16.03 13.37 -4.89
N GLN A 96 15.88 12.89 -6.14
CA GLN A 96 15.70 13.73 -7.33
C GLN A 96 14.22 14.03 -7.62
N VAL A 97 13.31 13.30 -6.97
CA VAL A 97 11.88 13.38 -7.21
C VAL A 97 11.23 14.34 -6.22
N VAL A 98 10.40 15.24 -6.74
CA VAL A 98 9.57 16.14 -5.96
C VAL A 98 8.11 15.76 -6.15
N ILE A 99 7.41 15.52 -5.04
CA ILE A 99 5.98 15.19 -5.02
C ILE A 99 5.21 16.39 -4.45
N SER A 100 4.35 16.99 -5.27
CA SER A 100 3.50 18.12 -4.89
C SER A 100 2.09 17.63 -4.60
N VAL A 101 1.64 17.75 -3.35
CA VAL A 101 0.31 17.28 -2.90
C VAL A 101 -0.65 18.47 -2.81
N ARG A 102 -1.86 18.29 -3.34
CA ARG A 102 -2.95 19.29 -3.27
C ARG A 102 -4.30 18.61 -3.04
N ILE A 103 -5.22 19.34 -2.43
CA ILE A 103 -6.64 18.99 -2.44
C ILE A 103 -7.26 19.74 -3.63
N ALA A 104 -7.92 19.03 -4.53
CA ALA A 104 -8.58 19.63 -5.69
C ALA A 104 -10.04 20.01 -5.39
N GLU A 105 -10.67 20.73 -6.31
CA GLU A 105 -12.06 21.20 -6.18
C GLU A 105 -13.08 20.05 -6.08
N ASP A 106 -12.74 18.88 -6.63
CA ASP A 106 -13.53 17.65 -6.52
C ASP A 106 -13.45 17.00 -5.11
N GLY A 107 -12.66 17.57 -4.21
CA GLY A 107 -12.45 17.09 -2.84
C GLY A 107 -11.50 15.91 -2.74
N LEU A 108 -10.86 15.48 -3.83
CA LEU A 108 -9.84 14.43 -3.81
C LEU A 108 -8.45 15.01 -3.56
N VAL A 109 -7.57 14.17 -3.02
CA VAL A 109 -6.15 14.49 -2.85
C VAL A 109 -5.40 14.05 -4.11
N TYR A 110 -4.73 14.99 -4.77
CA TYR A 110 -3.87 14.73 -5.92
C TYR A 110 -2.41 14.94 -5.55
N ALA A 111 -1.53 14.16 -6.18
CA ALA A 111 -0.10 14.27 -6.04
C ALA A 111 0.56 14.21 -7.43
N ASP A 112 1.25 15.29 -7.82
CA ASP A 112 2.00 15.30 -9.08
C ASP A 112 3.48 15.05 -8.80
N VAL A 113 4.08 14.21 -9.64
CA VAL A 113 5.51 13.93 -9.62
C VAL A 113 6.22 14.88 -10.56
N THR A 114 7.37 15.41 -10.14
CA THR A 114 8.29 16.15 -11.00
C THR A 114 9.72 15.72 -10.72
N VAL A 115 10.58 15.79 -11.74
CA VAL A 115 12.02 15.57 -11.62
C VAL A 115 12.73 16.82 -12.12
N LEU A 116 13.09 17.73 -11.22
CA LEU A 116 13.62 19.05 -11.60
C LEU A 116 14.91 19.00 -12.43
N SER A 117 15.67 17.91 -12.30
CA SER A 117 16.90 17.69 -13.07
C SER A 117 16.67 17.13 -14.48
N ASP A 118 15.45 16.70 -14.84
CA ASP A 118 15.13 16.14 -16.14
C ASP A 118 14.06 16.98 -16.86
N PRO A 119 14.45 17.86 -17.80
CA PRO A 119 13.51 18.71 -18.52
C PRO A 119 12.60 17.93 -19.49
N ASN A 120 12.90 16.66 -19.77
CA ASN A 120 12.07 15.79 -20.62
C ASN A 120 11.15 14.88 -19.80
N PHE A 121 11.14 15.01 -18.48
CA PHE A 121 10.17 14.31 -17.65
C PHE A 121 8.78 14.87 -17.93
N GLU A 122 7.85 14.03 -18.39
CA GLU A 122 6.46 14.40 -18.67
C GLU A 122 5.60 14.14 -17.42
N PRO A 123 5.22 15.16 -16.62
CA PRO A 123 4.51 14.95 -15.37
C PRO A 123 3.11 14.37 -15.54
N ARG A 124 2.52 14.52 -16.74
CA ARG A 124 1.18 14.01 -17.06
C ARG A 124 1.10 12.49 -16.95
N ASP A 125 2.19 11.80 -17.24
CA ASP A 125 2.28 10.34 -17.16
C ASP A 125 2.51 9.84 -15.72
N TRP A 126 2.79 10.76 -14.79
CA TRP A 126 3.24 10.46 -13.43
C TRP A 126 2.47 11.28 -12.40
N SER A 127 1.15 11.16 -12.43
CA SER A 127 0.24 11.79 -11.46
C SER A 127 -0.49 10.73 -10.66
N TYR A 128 -0.85 11.09 -9.43
CA TYR A 128 -1.51 10.21 -8.48
C TYR A 128 -2.70 10.90 -7.85
N ARG A 129 -3.67 10.11 -7.38
CA ARG A 129 -4.73 10.61 -6.51
C ARG A 129 -5.20 9.57 -5.52
N ILE A 130 -5.79 10.03 -4.43
CA ILE A 130 -6.55 9.18 -3.51
C ILE A 130 -8.02 9.28 -3.90
N ASN A 131 -8.59 8.18 -4.34
CA ASN A 131 -9.98 8.17 -4.81
C ASN A 131 -10.97 8.22 -3.64
N SER A 132 -12.27 8.34 -3.94
CA SER A 132 -13.33 8.42 -2.92
C SER A 132 -13.45 7.19 -2.00
N ARG A 133 -12.83 6.05 -2.39
CA ARG A 133 -12.74 4.83 -1.59
C ARG A 133 -11.50 4.79 -0.69
N GLY A 134 -10.57 5.73 -0.85
CA GLY A 134 -9.31 5.76 -0.12
C GLY A 134 -8.23 4.88 -0.75
N GLU A 135 -8.34 4.59 -2.05
CA GLU A 135 -7.35 3.82 -2.80
C GLU A 135 -6.41 4.79 -3.54
N LEU A 136 -5.14 4.41 -3.68
CA LEU A 136 -4.18 5.15 -4.49
C LEU A 136 -4.37 4.78 -5.95
N GLU A 137 -4.73 5.77 -6.77
CA GLU A 137 -4.77 5.65 -8.22
C GLU A 137 -3.58 6.35 -8.84
N ALA A 138 -3.05 5.78 -9.91
CA ALA A 138 -2.02 6.39 -10.75
C ALA A 138 -2.59 6.74 -12.12
N SER A 139 -2.03 7.77 -12.74
CA SER A 139 -2.35 8.14 -14.10
C SER A 139 -1.71 7.18 -15.09
N GLU A 140 -2.44 6.93 -16.17
CA GLU A 140 -1.93 6.44 -17.43
C GLU A 140 -2.46 7.39 -18.51
N TYR A 141 -1.56 7.98 -19.29
CA TYR A 141 -1.97 8.85 -20.37
C TYR A 141 -2.30 8.01 -21.59
N ASP A 142 -3.56 8.03 -22.01
CA ASP A 142 -3.93 7.40 -23.27
C ASP A 142 -3.51 8.30 -24.43
N THR A 143 -2.68 7.76 -25.31
CA THR A 143 -2.21 8.47 -26.50
C THR A 143 -3.22 8.42 -27.64
N ASP A 144 -4.34 7.72 -27.48
CA ASP A 144 -5.46 7.72 -28.42
C ASP A 144 -6.04 9.14 -28.59
N PRO A 145 -5.92 9.75 -29.79
CA PRO A 145 -6.42 11.09 -30.05
C PRO A 145 -7.94 11.22 -30.00
N GLU A 146 -8.72 10.12 -30.03
CA GLU A 146 -10.18 10.12 -29.93
C GLU A 146 -10.69 9.96 -28.48
N GLN A 147 -9.89 9.36 -27.59
CA GLN A 147 -10.19 9.15 -26.16
C GLN A 147 -9.34 10.02 -25.23
N GLY A 148 -8.60 10.97 -25.79
CA GLY A 148 -7.58 11.78 -25.12
C GLY A 148 -7.98 12.22 -23.70
N GLY A 149 -7.21 11.76 -22.72
CA GLY A 149 -7.50 11.99 -21.32
C GLY A 149 -6.54 11.23 -20.40
N VAL A 150 -6.57 11.61 -19.13
CA VAL A 150 -5.88 10.87 -18.07
C VAL A 150 -6.79 9.73 -17.61
N ASN A 151 -6.36 8.50 -17.86
CA ASN A 151 -6.98 7.33 -17.26
C ASN A 151 -6.39 7.10 -15.87
N TRP A 152 -7.24 6.66 -14.95
CA TRP A 152 -6.84 6.36 -13.57
C TRP A 152 -7.05 4.88 -13.31
N TYR A 153 -6.01 4.19 -12.87
CA TYR A 153 -6.11 2.81 -12.41
C TYR A 153 -5.69 2.71 -10.95
N VAL A 154 -6.28 1.76 -10.23
CA VAL A 154 -5.93 1.52 -8.83
C VAL A 154 -4.54 0.88 -8.78
N ALA A 155 -3.58 1.63 -8.26
CA ALA A 155 -2.21 1.19 -8.08
C ALA A 155 -2.04 0.43 -6.76
N GLN A 156 -2.65 0.94 -5.67
CA GLN A 156 -2.63 0.29 -4.37
C GLN A 156 -3.97 0.48 -3.62
N HIS A 157 -4.46 -0.60 -3.01
CA HIS A 157 -5.70 -0.57 -2.20
C HIS A 157 -5.49 -0.11 -0.76
N TYR A 158 -4.26 -0.20 -0.24
CA TYR A 158 -3.96 0.08 1.15
C TYR A 158 -2.66 0.86 1.26
N TYR A 159 -2.62 1.84 2.17
CA TYR A 159 -1.38 2.46 2.61
C TYR A 159 -0.76 1.60 3.71
N LEU A 160 0.45 1.14 3.47
CA LEU A 160 1.26 0.47 4.48
C LEU A 160 2.25 1.51 5.03
N GLU A 161 2.02 1.95 6.26
CA GLU A 161 3.01 2.77 6.96
C GLU A 161 4.22 1.86 7.24
N ASN A 162 5.19 1.89 6.34
CA ASN A 162 6.48 1.26 6.55
C ASN A 162 7.09 1.99 7.75
N GLY A 163 7.09 1.32 8.91
CA GLY A 163 7.73 1.81 10.12
C GLY A 163 9.12 2.30 9.75
N VAL A 164 9.34 3.60 9.95
CA VAL A 164 10.66 4.21 9.85
C VAL A 164 11.55 3.45 10.85
N ASN A 165 12.47 2.65 10.32
CA ASN A 165 13.61 2.14 11.10
C ASN A 165 14.56 3.30 11.39
#